data_AF-A0A7C2ADQ8-F1
#
_entry.id   AF-A0A7C2ADQ8-F1
#
_cell.length_a   1.000
_cell.length_b   1.000
_cell.length_c   1.000
_cell.angle_alpha   90.00
_cell.angle_beta   90.00
_cell.angle_gamma   90.00
#
_symmetry.space_group_name_H-M   'P 1'
#
loop_
_entity.id
_entity.type
_entity.pdbx_description
1 polymer ?
#
loop_
_entity_poly.entity_id
_entity_poly.type
_entity_poly.pdbx_seq_one_letter_code
_entity_poly.pdbx_strand_id
1 'polypeptide(L)' 'MKMLSCPRCGSDHLVKNGRIHNGKQNHKCRACGRQFVQNPQQKLIPPQTKELINKLLLEKLPLAGIARVTDVSETWL' A
#
# COMPACT_ATOMS: atom_id res chain seq x y z
N MET A 1 7.47 17.29 -18.74
CA MET A 1 6.19 16.56 -18.54
C MET A 1 6.55 15.16 -18.04
N LYS A 2 6.11 14.74 -16.83
CA LYS A 2 6.45 13.40 -16.31
C LYS A 2 5.52 12.38 -16.95
N MET A 3 6.04 11.53 -17.83
CA MET A 3 5.27 10.44 -18.43
C MET A 3 4.95 9.40 -17.35
N LEU A 4 3.67 9.11 -17.17
CA LEU A 4 3.22 8.06 -16.26
C LEU A 4 3.44 6.72 -16.96
N SER A 5 4.20 5.82 -16.35
CA SER A 5 4.44 4.47 -16.84
C SER A 5 3.94 3.44 -15.82
N CYS A 6 3.71 2.22 -16.29
CA CYS A 6 3.29 1.13 -15.43
C CYS A 6 4.42 0.77 -14.47
N PRO A 7 4.21 0.81 -13.13
CA PRO A 7 5.25 0.48 -12.16
C PRO A 7 5.62 -1.00 -12.16
N ARG A 8 4.84 -1.87 -12.83
CA ARG A 8 5.12 -3.31 -12.93
C ARG A 8 5.95 -3.67 -14.16
N CYS A 9 5.60 -3.14 -15.33
CA CYS A 9 6.21 -3.55 -16.61
C CYS A 9 6.82 -2.40 -17.42
N GLY A 10 6.80 -1.16 -16.92
CA GLY A 10 7.37 0.01 -17.59
C GLY A 10 6.57 0.54 -18.79
N SER A 11 5.56 -0.18 -19.27
CA SER A 11 4.74 0.25 -20.42
C SER A 11 3.99 1.56 -20.14
N ASP A 12 3.92 2.41 -21.16
CA ASP A 12 3.18 3.67 -21.25
C ASP A 12 1.73 3.48 -21.75
N HIS A 13 1.34 2.25 -22.12
CA HIS A 13 -0.02 1.91 -22.55
C HIS A 13 -0.99 1.91 -21.35
N LEU A 14 -1.33 3.11 -20.86
CA LEU A 14 -2.16 3.34 -19.69
C LEU A 14 -3.50 3.99 -20.07
N VAL A 15 -4.58 3.54 -19.43
CA VAL A 15 -5.89 4.18 -19.52
C VAL A 15 -6.37 4.62 -18.15
N LYS A 16 -7.16 5.70 -18.09
CA LYS A 16 -7.90 6.07 -16.88
C LYS A 16 -8.95 5.00 -16.59
N ASN A 17 -9.00 4.51 -15.35
CA ASN A 17 -9.86 3.40 -14.93
C ASN A 17 -10.69 3.75 -13.68
N GLY A 18 -11.49 4.81 -13.80
CA GLY A 18 -12.29 5.34 -12.69
C GLY A 18 -11.45 6.00 -11.58
N ARG A 19 -12.05 6.21 -10.43
CA ARG A 19 -11.40 6.77 -9.24
C ARG A 19 -11.52 5.78 -8.08
N ILE A 20 -10.53 5.74 -7.20
CA ILE A 20 -10.63 4.98 -5.96
C ILE A 20 -11.47 5.74 -4.93
N HIS A 21 -11.82 5.10 -3.80
CA HIS A 21 -12.70 5.67 -2.76
C HIS A 21 -12.26 7.06 -2.26
N ASN A 22 -10.96 7.35 -2.24
CA ASN A 22 -10.42 8.66 -1.84
C ASN A 22 -10.36 9.69 -2.99
N GLY A 23 -11.05 9.43 -4.10
CA GLY A 23 -11.18 10.33 -5.25
C GLY A 23 -9.98 10.36 -6.21
N LYS A 24 -8.87 9.67 -5.90
CA LYS A 24 -7.70 9.64 -6.79
C LYS A 24 -7.97 8.88 -8.07
N GLN A 25 -7.41 9.38 -9.17
CA GLN A 25 -7.46 8.74 -10.47
C GLN A 25 -6.76 7.37 -10.42
N ASN A 26 -7.50 6.32 -10.74
CA ASN A 26 -6.94 5.00 -10.97
C ASN A 26 -6.55 4.85 -12.44
N HIS A 27 -5.49 4.13 -12.72
CA HIS A 27 -4.97 3.85 -14.05
C HIS A 27 -4.87 2.35 -14.25
N LYS A 28 -5.18 1.87 -15.46
CA LYS A 28 -5.00 0.47 -15.84
C LYS A 28 -4.00 0.38 -16.98
N CYS A 29 -2.97 -0.44 -16.80
CA CYS A 29 -2.03 -0.79 -17.86
C CYS A 29 -2.69 -1.82 -18.79
N ARG A 30 -2.71 -1.54 -20.10
CA ARG A 30 -3.22 -2.49 -21.10
C ARG A 30 -2.24 -3.62 -21.43
N ALA A 31 -0.94 -3.40 -21.22
CA ALA A 31 0.07 -4.43 -21.48
C ALA A 31 0.08 -5.56 -20.44
N CYS A 32 0.00 -5.23 -19.14
CA CYS A 32 0.06 -6.25 -18.07
C CYS A 32 -1.20 -6.32 -17.19
N GLY A 33 -2.23 -5.53 -17.50
CA GLY A 33 -3.49 -5.49 -16.74
C GLY A 33 -3.41 -4.80 -15.37
N ARG A 34 -2.22 -4.38 -14.90
CA ARG A 34 -2.02 -3.79 -13.57
C ARG A 34 -2.84 -2.50 -13.42
N GLN A 35 -3.57 -2.40 -12.31
CA GLN A 35 -4.20 -1.17 -11.87
C GLN A 35 -3.35 -0.47 -10.80
N PHE A 36 -3.27 0.85 -10.85
CA PHE A 36 -2.50 1.66 -9.89
C PHE A 36 -2.95 3.12 -9.89
N VAL A 37 -2.71 3.80 -8.78
CA VAL A 37 -2.85 5.26 -8.68
C VAL A 37 -1.47 5.91 -8.75
N GLN A 38 -1.41 7.12 -9.31
CA GLN A 38 -0.19 7.92 -9.23
C GLN A 38 0.05 8.37 -7.78
N ASN A 39 1.30 8.32 -7.32
CA ASN A 39 1.72 8.71 -5.97
C ASN A 39 0.84 8.06 -4.86
N PRO A 40 0.92 6.73 -4.69
CA PRO A 40 0.18 6.05 -3.64
C PRO A 40 0.60 6.61 -2.28
N GLN A 41 -0.37 7.04 -1.48
CA GLN A 41 -0.16 7.50 -0.09
C GLN A 41 -0.37 6.36 0.91
N GLN A 42 -0.34 5.11 0.44
CA GLN A 42 -0.49 3.97 1.33
C GLN A 42 0.68 3.96 2.31
N LYS A 43 0.37 4.00 3.62
CA LYS A 43 1.37 3.77 4.66
C LYS A 43 1.91 2.35 4.48
N LEU A 44 3.12 2.22 3.95
CA LEU A 44 3.82 0.94 3.88
C LEU A 44 4.48 0.70 5.23
N ILE A 45 4.08 -0.37 5.90
CA ILE A 45 4.74 -0.79 7.15
C ILE A 45 6.07 -1.46 6.77
N PRO A 46 7.22 -0.95 7.25
CA PRO A 46 8.52 -1.50 6.95
C PRO A 46 8.62 -2.99 7.35
N PRO A 47 9.41 -3.82 6.64
CA PRO A 47 9.62 -5.22 7.00
C PRO A 47 10.05 -5.41 8.46
N GLN A 48 10.94 -4.55 8.95
CA GLN A 48 11.46 -4.58 10.32
C GLN A 48 10.35 -4.37 11.36
N THR A 49 9.42 -3.44 11.10
CA THR A 49 8.26 -3.20 11.96
C THR A 49 7.34 -4.42 11.97
N LYS A 50 7.15 -5.09 10.83
CA LYS A 50 6.35 -6.33 10.75
C LYS A 50 6.97 -7.46 11.57
N GLU A 51 8.29 -7.61 11.51
CA GLU A 51 9.00 -8.61 12.31
C GLU A 51 8.85 -8.35 13.81
N LEU A 52 8.94 -7.09 14.24
CA LEU A 52 8.66 -6.71 15.61
C LEU A 52 7.21 -7.05 16.02
N ILE A 53 6.22 -6.66 15.20
CA ILE A 53 4.81 -6.98 15.45
C ILE A 53 4.60 -8.49 15.63
N ASN A 54 5.18 -9.31 14.75
CA ASN A 54 5.08 -10.77 14.84
C ASN A 54 5.63 -11.30 16.16
N LYS A 55 6.78 -10.81 16.64
CA LYS A 55 7.34 -11.19 17.94
C LYS A 55 6.41 -10.79 19.09
N LEU A 56 5.86 -9.58 19.07
CA LEU A 56 4.96 -9.07 20.11
C LEU A 56 3.64 -9.87 20.17
N LEU A 57 3.13 -10.30 19.01
CA LEU A 57 1.95 -11.18 18.93
C LEU A 57 2.21 -12.56 19.53
N LEU A 58 3.41 -13.13 19.32
CA LEU A 58 3.81 -14.41 19.91
C LEU A 58 3.86 -14.36 21.44
N GLU A 59 4.27 -13.21 22.01
CA GLU A 59 4.22 -12.94 23.46
C GLU A 59 2.80 -12.65 23.98
N LYS A 60 1.78 -12.74 23.12
CA LYS A 60 0.36 -12.52 23.44
C LYS A 60 0.08 -11.15 24.07
N LEU A 61 0.84 -10.13 23.65
CA LEU A 61 0.56 -8.76 24.06
C LEU A 61 -0.77 -8.28 23.47
N PRO A 62 -1.55 -7.46 24.21
CA PRO A 62 -2.83 -6.95 23.71
C PRO A 62 -2.62 -6.09 22.46
N LEU A 63 -3.52 -6.20 21.48
CA LEU A 63 -3.43 -5.48 20.19
C LEU A 63 -3.27 -3.97 20.39
N ALA A 64 -4.02 -3.38 21.32
CA ALA A 64 -3.88 -1.97 21.69
C ALA A 64 -2.47 -1.62 22.19
N GLY A 65 -1.79 -2.54 22.89
CA GLY A 65 -0.40 -2.37 23.33
C GLY A 65 0.57 -2.41 22.15
N ILE A 66 0.39 -3.37 21.25
CA ILE A 66 1.20 -3.51 20.03
C ILE A 66 1.02 -2.27 19.14
N ALA A 67 -0.20 -1.77 18.98
CA ALA A 67 -0.51 -0.58 18.20
C ALA A 67 0.25 0.64 18.73
N ARG A 68 0.25 0.86 20.05
CA ARG A 68 0.97 1.99 20.68
C ARG A 68 2.49 1.91 20.49
N VAL A 69 3.08 0.72 20.59
CA VAL A 69 4.54 0.54 20.49
C VAL A 69 5.02 0.63 19.04
N THR A 70 4.20 0.20 18.08
CA THR A 70 4.61 0.08 16.67
C THR A 70 4.11 1.22 15.78
N ASP A 71 3.28 2.13 16.32
CA ASP A 71 2.58 3.20 15.59
C ASP A 71 1.78 2.68 14.37
N VAL A 72 1.28 1.44 14.50
CA VAL A 72 0.42 0.80 13.51
C VAL A 72 -1.02 0.81 14.02
N SER A 73 -1.98 1.06 13.12
CA SER A 73 -3.39 1.05 13.46
C SER A 73 -3.81 -0.32 13.99
N GLU A 74 -4.55 -0.34 15.10
CA GLU A 74 -5.05 -1.58 15.70
C GLU A 74 -5.91 -2.41 14.75
N THR A 75 -6.66 -1.76 13.84
CA THR A 75 -7.45 -2.45 12.80
C THR A 75 -6.62 -3.15 11.72
N TRP A 76 -5.33 -2.87 11.65
CA TRP A 76 -4.40 -3.55 10.74
C TRP A 76 -3.72 -4.76 11.40
N LEU A 77 -3.56 -4.72 12.72
CA LEU A 77 -2.95 -5.79 13.52
C LEU A 77 -3.89 -7.00 13.63
#